data_AF-A0A959FZT3-F1
#
_entry.id   AF-A0A959FZT3-F1
#
_cell.length_a   1.000
_cell.length_b   1.000
_cell.length_c   1.000
_cell.angle_alpha   90.00
_cell.angle_beta   90.00
_cell.angle_gamma   90.00
#
_symmetry.space_group_name_H-M   'P 1'
#
loop_
_entity.id
_entity.type
_entity.pdbx_description
1 polymer ?
#
loop_
_entity_poly.entity_id
_entity_poly.type
_entity_poly.pdbx_seq_one_letter_code
_entity_poly.pdbx_strand_id
1 'polypeptide(L)'
;PALATFFFGNRSVALPPLPELYLPKRWMQIGRMILKPLLVVGLPLLSIYEYKQYEIPKPHPMAATYEPVLFVVNQDTFEQIQPDSVHWKKWMVDRFYSKVITQDGQTRYYRYDVDTTAQTIELMAYRDSSDVHAFTYEWIDSTQILVKGIYRSDTLTVQLKMKRPEDYLLMSRGFHWVNEYPFNR
;
A
#
# COMPACT_ATOMS: atom_id res chain seq x y z
N PRO A 1 -27.15 -33.97 -17.40
CA PRO A 1 -27.28 -35.37 -16.93
C PRO A 1 -26.05 -35.90 -16.16
N ALA A 2 -24.83 -35.81 -16.70
CA ALA A 2 -23.60 -36.35 -16.10
C ALA A 2 -23.22 -35.76 -14.72
N LEU A 3 -23.40 -34.44 -14.52
CA LEU A 3 -23.15 -33.80 -13.22
C LEU A 3 -24.12 -34.30 -12.14
N ALA A 4 -25.41 -34.44 -12.48
CA ALA A 4 -26.41 -34.89 -11.52
C ALA A 4 -26.12 -36.32 -11.02
N THR A 5 -25.66 -37.22 -11.91
CA THR A 5 -25.25 -38.58 -11.52
C THR A 5 -23.98 -38.61 -10.68
N PHE A 6 -23.03 -37.70 -10.91
CA PHE A 6 -21.83 -37.59 -10.08
C PHE A 6 -22.16 -37.06 -8.67
N PHE A 7 -22.88 -35.93 -8.59
CA PHE A 7 -23.16 -35.26 -7.32
C PHE A 7 -24.25 -35.93 -6.49
N PHE A 8 -25.32 -36.45 -7.10
CA PHE A 8 -26.44 -37.06 -6.38
C PHE A 8 -26.46 -38.59 -6.45
N GLY A 9 -25.75 -39.19 -7.42
CA GLY A 9 -25.68 -40.65 -7.59
C GLY A 9 -24.42 -41.30 -7.01
N ASN A 10 -23.44 -40.52 -6.55
CA ASN A 10 -22.14 -40.97 -6.01
C ASN A 10 -21.43 -42.03 -6.88
N ARG A 11 -21.57 -41.91 -8.21
CA ARG A 11 -20.91 -42.79 -9.20
C ARG A 11 -19.78 -42.02 -9.87
N SER A 12 -18.65 -42.69 -10.10
CA SER A 12 -17.59 -42.13 -10.94
C SER A 12 -18.11 -41.99 -12.38
N VAL A 13 -18.10 -40.76 -12.89
CA VAL A 13 -18.45 -40.47 -14.27
C VAL A 13 -17.16 -40.13 -14.99
N ALA A 14 -16.83 -40.88 -16.05
CA ALA A 14 -15.70 -40.57 -16.89
C ALA A 14 -15.97 -39.24 -17.62
N LEU A 15 -14.99 -38.34 -17.61
CA LEU A 15 -15.08 -37.12 -18.41
C LEU A 15 -15.22 -37.51 -19.88
N PRO A 16 -16.15 -36.89 -20.64
CA PRO A 16 -16.15 -37.04 -22.08
C PRO A 16 -14.76 -36.64 -22.60
N PRO A 17 -14.23 -37.35 -23.61
CA PRO A 17 -12.94 -36.97 -24.18
C PRO A 17 -13.01 -35.51 -24.60
N LEU A 18 -12.03 -34.73 -24.16
CA LEU A 18 -11.93 -33.33 -24.58
C LEU A 18 -11.89 -33.31 -26.11
N PRO A 19 -12.66 -32.43 -26.78
CA PRO A 19 -12.59 -32.33 -28.22
C PRO A 19 -11.15 -32.03 -28.60
N GLU A 20 -10.53 -32.94 -29.35
CA GLU A 20 -9.19 -32.72 -29.85
C GLU A 20 -9.21 -31.52 -30.80
N LEU A 21 -8.34 -30.56 -30.54
CA LEU A 21 -8.15 -29.43 -31.45
C LEU A 21 -7.57 -29.96 -32.76
N TYR A 22 -8.43 -30.17 -33.77
CA TYR A 22 -8.02 -30.64 -35.08
C TYR A 22 -7.30 -29.53 -35.84
N LEU A 23 -6.00 -29.75 -36.10
CA LEU A 23 -5.15 -28.82 -36.84
C LEU A 23 -4.77 -29.44 -38.19
N PRO A 24 -5.46 -29.07 -39.29
CA PRO A 24 -5.32 -29.74 -40.58
C PRO A 24 -3.98 -29.47 -41.28
N LYS A 25 -3.36 -28.31 -41.01
CA LYS A 25 -2.14 -27.87 -41.70
C LYS A 25 -0.91 -28.06 -40.83
N ARG A 26 0.19 -28.52 -41.43
CA ARG A 26 1.48 -28.76 -40.74
C ARG A 26 2.01 -27.53 -40.01
N TRP A 27 1.88 -26.33 -40.58
CA TRP A 27 2.33 -25.10 -39.92
C TRP A 27 1.55 -24.80 -38.63
N MET A 28 0.27 -25.21 -38.53
CA MET A 28 -0.53 -25.02 -37.33
C MET A 28 -0.09 -25.98 -36.22
N GLN A 29 0.26 -27.22 -36.60
CA GLN A 29 0.79 -28.22 -35.67
C GLN A 29 2.15 -27.78 -35.12
N ILE A 30 3.04 -27.29 -36.00
CA ILE A 30 4.34 -26.69 -35.62
C ILE A 30 4.12 -25.46 -34.74
N GLY A 31 3.19 -24.58 -35.11
CA GLY A 31 2.82 -23.41 -34.33
C GLY A 31 2.37 -23.77 -32.91
N ARG A 32 1.54 -24.81 -32.75
CA ARG A 32 1.13 -25.33 -31.43
C ARG A 32 2.31 -25.86 -30.61
N MET A 33 3.25 -26.58 -31.25
CA MET A 33 4.43 -27.11 -30.55
C MET A 33 5.37 -26.01 -30.04
N ILE A 34 5.40 -24.85 -30.69
CA ILE A 34 6.25 -23.72 -30.29
C ILE A 34 5.51 -22.78 -29.34
N LEU A 35 4.26 -22.44 -29.65
CA LEU A 35 3.46 -21.49 -28.88
C LEU A 35 3.15 -22.02 -27.47
N LYS A 36 2.87 -23.31 -27.34
CA LYS A 36 2.55 -23.91 -26.04
C LYS A 36 3.70 -23.79 -25.02
N PRO A 37 4.94 -24.22 -25.31
CA PRO A 37 6.06 -24.00 -24.38
C PRO A 37 6.44 -22.53 -24.26
N LEU A 38 6.28 -21.70 -25.29
CA LEU A 38 6.50 -20.26 -25.17
C LEU A 38 5.56 -19.62 -24.13
N LEU A 39 4.28 -19.99 -24.12
CA LEU A 39 3.32 -19.47 -23.15
C LEU A 39 3.53 -20.06 -21.75
N VAL A 40 3.81 -21.37 -21.67
CA VAL A 40 3.92 -22.08 -20.38
C VAL A 40 5.27 -21.86 -19.70
N VAL A 41 6.35 -21.66 -20.47
CA VAL A 41 7.72 -21.54 -19.95
C VAL A 41 8.33 -20.19 -20.30
N GLY A 42 8.18 -19.73 -21.54
CA GLY A 42 8.75 -18.46 -21.99
C GLY A 42 8.21 -17.25 -21.24
N LEU A 43 6.88 -17.11 -21.11
CA LEU A 43 6.27 -15.98 -20.39
C LEU A 43 6.69 -15.93 -18.91
N PRO A 44 6.64 -17.03 -18.12
CA PRO A 44 7.15 -17.00 -16.75
C PRO A 44 8.63 -16.65 -16.65
N LEU A 45 9.47 -17.11 -17.59
CA LEU A 45 10.90 -16.76 -17.59
C LEU A 45 11.13 -15.27 -17.83
N LEU A 46 10.33 -14.62 -18.69
CA LEU A 46 10.37 -13.18 -18.87
C LEU A 46 9.99 -12.45 -17.58
N SER A 47 8.91 -12.87 -16.91
CA SER A 47 8.51 -12.27 -15.62
C SER A 47 9.56 -12.47 -14.52
N ILE A 48 10.23 -13.62 -14.47
CA ILE A 48 11.33 -13.88 -13.53
C ILE A 48 12.54 -12.99 -13.86
N TYR A 49 12.84 -12.80 -15.15
CA TYR A 49 13.92 -11.92 -15.58
C TYR A 49 13.66 -10.47 -15.16
N GLU A 50 12.45 -9.96 -15.43
CA GLU A 50 12.04 -8.62 -14.98
C GLU A 50 12.08 -8.49 -13.45
N TYR A 51 11.58 -9.49 -12.71
CA TYR A 51 11.62 -9.49 -11.25
C TYR A 51 13.05 -9.44 -10.69
N LYS A 52 14.01 -10.14 -11.32
CA LYS A 52 15.41 -10.10 -10.91
C LYS A 52 16.09 -8.76 -11.18
N GLN A 53 15.64 -8.04 -12.21
CA GLN A 53 16.11 -6.69 -12.51
C GLN A 53 15.41 -5.62 -11.66
N TYR A 54 14.27 -5.96 -11.04
CA TYR A 54 13.53 -5.03 -10.22
C TYR A 54 14.25 -4.77 -8.89
N GLU A 55 14.97 -3.66 -8.83
CA GLU A 55 15.56 -3.18 -7.59
C GLU A 55 14.48 -2.62 -6.67
N ILE A 56 14.32 -3.23 -5.49
CA ILE A 56 13.35 -2.74 -4.53
C ILE A 56 13.93 -1.49 -3.83
N PRO A 57 13.34 -0.29 -3.99
CA PRO A 57 13.91 0.97 -3.49
C PRO A 57 14.11 0.92 -1.99
N LYS A 58 15.31 1.21 -1.46
CA LYS A 58 15.51 1.19 0.00
C LYS A 58 14.52 2.16 0.67
N PRO A 59 13.98 1.82 1.85
CA PRO A 59 13.12 2.75 2.59
C PRO A 59 13.84 4.07 2.82
N HIS A 60 13.13 5.18 2.62
CA HIS A 60 13.66 6.50 2.95
C HIS A 60 13.94 6.58 4.46
N PRO A 61 14.92 7.37 4.95
CA PRO A 61 15.14 7.55 6.39
C PRO A 61 13.92 8.06 7.17
N MET A 62 12.99 8.74 6.49
CA MET A 62 11.71 9.18 7.05
C MET A 62 10.60 8.12 6.98
N ALA A 63 10.90 6.89 6.54
CA ALA A 63 9.90 5.85 6.41
C ALA A 63 9.42 5.39 7.80
N ALA A 64 8.24 5.85 8.19
CA ALA A 64 7.58 5.48 9.43
C ALA A 64 6.09 5.84 9.39
N THR A 65 5.39 5.44 10.45
CA THR A 65 4.07 5.99 10.78
C THR A 65 4.24 7.14 11.76
N TYR A 66 3.58 8.25 11.49
CA TYR A 66 3.57 9.45 12.32
C TYR A 66 2.15 9.72 12.82
N GLU A 67 2.04 10.10 14.09
CA GLU A 67 0.80 10.58 14.70
C GLU A 67 0.98 12.06 15.12
N PRO A 68 0.00 12.94 14.87
CA PRO A 68 0.11 14.33 15.26
C PRO A 68 0.07 14.49 16.78
N VAL A 69 0.98 15.33 17.29
CA VAL A 69 1.03 15.78 18.69
C VAL A 69 0.43 17.18 18.81
N LEU A 70 0.72 18.06 17.85
CA LEU A 70 0.17 19.41 17.75
C LEU A 70 -0.25 19.66 16.31
N PHE A 71 -1.42 20.26 16.11
CA PHE A 71 -1.97 20.55 14.79
C PHE A 71 -2.48 22.00 14.77
N VAL A 72 -1.93 22.81 13.88
CA VAL A 72 -2.28 24.23 13.70
C VAL A 72 -2.69 24.44 12.25
N VAL A 73 -3.90 24.95 12.04
CA VAL A 73 -4.47 25.25 10.72
C VAL A 73 -4.81 26.72 10.66
N ASN A 74 -4.34 27.43 9.64
CA ASN A 74 -4.65 28.86 9.45
C ASN A 74 -4.35 29.73 10.69
N GLN A 75 -3.23 29.42 11.36
CA GLN A 75 -2.76 30.09 12.58
C GLN A 75 -3.65 29.90 13.82
N ASP A 76 -4.69 29.08 13.75
CA ASP A 76 -5.49 28.69 14.90
C ASP A 76 -5.01 27.34 15.46
N THR A 77 -4.83 27.29 16.78
CA THR A 77 -4.29 26.13 17.49
C THR A 77 -5.44 25.37 18.13
N PHE A 78 -5.71 24.16 17.64
CA PHE A 78 -6.80 23.35 18.19
C PHE A 78 -6.25 22.29 19.14
N GLU A 79 -6.58 22.42 20.44
CA GLU A 79 -6.34 21.36 21.43
C GLU A 79 -7.35 20.20 21.30
N GLN A 80 -8.54 20.46 20.74
CA GLN A 80 -9.55 19.44 20.43
C GLN A 80 -9.79 19.33 18.93
N ILE A 81 -9.45 18.16 18.40
CA ILE A 81 -9.49 17.85 16.97
C ILE A 81 -10.95 17.66 16.53
N GLN A 82 -11.41 18.50 15.60
CA GLN A 82 -12.72 18.31 14.97
C GLN A 82 -12.65 17.21 13.90
N PRO A 83 -13.73 16.44 13.69
CA PRO A 83 -13.80 15.46 12.61
C PRO A 83 -13.93 16.18 11.27
N ASP A 84 -12.80 16.45 10.61
CA ASP A 84 -12.77 17.01 9.27
C ASP A 84 -11.73 16.32 8.36
N SER A 85 -11.72 16.76 7.10
CA SER A 85 -10.87 16.20 6.03
C SER A 85 -9.49 16.85 5.90
N VAL A 86 -9.18 17.83 6.74
CA VAL A 86 -7.89 18.56 6.75
C VAL A 86 -7.01 18.06 7.88
N HIS A 87 -7.60 17.72 9.04
CA HIS A 87 -6.88 17.20 10.19
C HIS A 87 -6.41 15.77 9.95
N TRP A 88 -5.09 15.60 10.03
CA TRP A 88 -4.48 14.29 9.89
C TRP A 88 -4.69 13.53 11.20
N LYS A 89 -5.15 12.29 11.08
CA LYS A 89 -5.11 11.31 12.16
C LYS A 89 -3.78 10.56 12.15
N LYS A 90 -3.29 10.21 10.96
CA LYS A 90 -2.00 9.54 10.75
C LYS A 90 -1.38 9.98 9.44
N TRP A 91 -0.06 10.08 9.42
CA TRP A 91 0.71 10.19 8.20
C TRP A 91 1.70 9.04 8.13
N MET A 92 1.76 8.35 7.01
CA MET A 92 2.64 7.21 6.82
C MET A 92 3.50 7.46 5.60
N VAL A 93 4.79 7.25 5.76
CA VAL A 93 5.78 7.26 4.68
C VAL A 93 6.31 5.85 4.57
N ASP A 94 6.11 5.24 3.41
CA ASP A 94 6.61 3.92 3.05
C ASP A 94 7.60 4.07 1.89
N ARG A 95 8.37 3.02 1.59
CA ARG A 95 9.35 3.04 0.49
C ARG A 95 8.76 3.33 -0.90
N PHE A 96 7.45 3.10 -1.10
CA PHE A 96 6.80 3.27 -2.40
C PHE A 96 5.79 4.41 -2.47
N TYR A 97 5.26 4.83 -1.33
CA TYR A 97 4.18 5.79 -1.26
C TYR A 97 4.16 6.51 0.09
N SER A 98 3.51 7.66 0.10
CA SER A 98 3.06 8.30 1.33
C SER A 98 1.54 8.18 1.40
N LYS A 99 0.98 8.09 2.60
CA LYS A 99 -0.46 8.19 2.80
C LYS A 99 -0.82 8.99 4.02
N VAL A 100 -1.90 9.74 3.90
CA VAL A 100 -2.51 10.50 4.99
C VAL A 100 -3.87 9.86 5.28
N ILE A 101 -4.13 9.58 6.55
CA ILE A 101 -5.44 9.20 7.06
C ILE A 101 -5.97 10.40 7.82
N THR A 102 -7.12 10.93 7.42
CA THR A 102 -7.77 12.08 8.07
C THR A 102 -8.64 11.63 9.24
N GLN A 103 -9.09 12.58 10.06
CA GLN A 103 -9.92 12.31 11.23
C GLN A 103 -11.29 11.72 10.87
N ASP A 104 -11.87 12.16 9.76
CA ASP A 104 -13.08 11.57 9.17
C ASP A 104 -12.89 10.14 8.61
N GLY A 105 -11.66 9.62 8.63
CA GLY A 105 -11.33 8.26 8.18
C GLY A 105 -10.99 8.14 6.70
N GLN A 106 -11.01 9.22 5.91
CA GLN A 106 -10.55 9.15 4.53
C GLN A 106 -9.06 8.83 4.47
N THR A 107 -8.68 8.01 3.49
CA THR A 107 -7.28 7.66 3.22
C THR A 107 -6.90 8.22 1.86
N ARG A 108 -5.83 9.02 1.83
CA ARG A 108 -5.27 9.61 0.61
C ARG A 108 -3.86 9.10 0.40
N TYR A 109 -3.59 8.58 -0.79
CA TYR A 109 -2.28 8.08 -1.20
C TYR A 109 -1.59 9.09 -2.09
N TYR A 110 -0.31 9.30 -1.85
CA TYR A 110 0.55 10.24 -2.56
C TYR A 110 1.82 9.53 -3.02
N ARG A 111 2.29 9.87 -4.20
CA ARG A 111 3.73 9.81 -4.49
C ARG A 111 4.39 10.91 -3.67
N TYR A 112 5.62 10.69 -3.25
CA TYR A 112 6.33 11.70 -2.49
C TYR A 112 7.77 11.81 -2.96
N ASP A 113 8.32 13.01 -2.83
CA ASP A 113 9.73 13.28 -3.00
C ASP A 113 10.24 14.04 -1.77
N VAL A 114 11.48 13.75 -1.37
CA VAL A 114 12.11 14.35 -0.18
C VAL A 114 13.48 14.89 -0.56
N ASP A 115 13.63 16.21 -0.45
CA ASP A 115 14.93 16.85 -0.55
C ASP A 115 15.52 16.98 0.85
N THR A 116 16.53 16.16 1.14
CA THR A 116 17.22 16.17 2.44
C THR A 116 18.16 17.35 2.63
N THR A 117 18.52 18.06 1.55
CA THR A 117 19.38 19.25 1.58
C THR A 117 18.55 20.50 1.80
N ALA A 118 17.45 20.64 1.05
CA ALA A 118 16.51 21.76 1.20
C ALA A 118 15.51 21.57 2.36
N GLN A 119 15.45 20.36 2.93
CA GLN A 119 14.49 19.98 3.97
C GLN A 119 13.04 20.19 3.54
N THR A 120 12.72 19.75 2.31
CA THR A 120 11.39 19.85 1.73
C THR A 120 10.81 18.49 1.38
N ILE A 121 9.50 18.39 1.43
CA ILE A 121 8.73 17.20 1.04
C ILE A 121 7.60 17.64 0.13
N GLU A 122 7.47 16.97 -1.00
CA GLU A 122 6.33 17.13 -1.90
C GLU A 122 5.47 15.88 -1.86
N LEU A 123 4.16 16.05 -1.73
CA LEU A 123 3.15 15.00 -1.84
C LEU A 123 2.33 15.24 -3.11
N MET A 124 2.33 14.27 -4.03
CA MET A 124 1.63 14.36 -5.31
C MET A 124 0.56 13.28 -5.39
N ALA A 125 -0.70 13.64 -5.67
CA ALA A 125 -1.76 12.65 -5.76
C ALA A 125 -1.56 11.73 -6.98
N TYR A 126 -1.92 10.45 -6.84
CA TYR A 126 -1.78 9.49 -7.95
C TYR A 126 -2.75 9.75 -9.11
N ARG A 127 -3.93 10.32 -8.81
CA ARG A 127 -5.02 10.51 -9.77
C ARG A 127 -5.01 11.88 -10.44
N ASP A 128 -4.37 12.86 -9.82
CA ASP A 128 -4.33 14.23 -10.28
C ASP A 128 -2.92 14.78 -10.04
N SER A 129 -2.17 14.98 -11.13
CA SER A 129 -0.80 15.49 -11.05
C SER A 129 -0.74 16.98 -10.69
N SER A 130 -1.87 17.68 -10.67
CA SER A 130 -1.96 19.08 -10.21
C SER A 130 -2.23 19.20 -8.71
N ASP A 131 -2.68 18.10 -8.07
CA ASP A 131 -2.86 18.03 -6.62
C ASP A 131 -1.52 17.71 -5.95
N VAL A 132 -0.72 18.78 -5.81
CA VAL A 132 0.62 18.77 -5.21
C VAL A 132 0.60 19.59 -3.93
N HIS A 133 1.18 19.04 -2.88
CA HIS A 133 1.33 19.68 -1.58
C HIS A 133 2.80 19.73 -1.20
N ALA A 134 3.34 20.94 -1.10
CA ALA A 134 4.73 21.17 -0.72
C ALA A 134 4.81 21.55 0.76
N PHE A 135 5.77 20.94 1.44
CA PHE A 135 6.04 21.16 2.86
C PHE A 135 7.54 21.36 3.09
N THR A 136 7.87 22.16 4.08
CA THR A 136 9.17 22.17 4.75
C THR A 136 9.09 21.30 6.00
N TYR A 137 10.19 20.66 6.38
CA TYR A 137 10.25 19.86 7.60
C TYR A 137 11.49 20.15 8.44
N GLU A 138 11.38 19.93 9.74
CA GLU A 138 12.49 20.03 10.69
C GLU A 138 12.39 18.91 11.72
N TRP A 139 13.49 18.19 11.97
CA TRP A 139 13.55 17.22 13.05
C TRP A 139 13.74 17.94 14.38
N ILE A 140 12.77 17.80 15.28
CA ILE A 140 12.85 18.33 16.66
C ILE A 140 13.78 17.43 17.49
N ASP A 141 13.61 16.12 17.34
CA ASP A 141 14.44 15.08 17.94
C ASP A 141 14.46 13.84 17.04
N SER A 142 14.99 12.70 17.52
CA SER A 142 15.07 11.45 16.74
C SER A 142 13.72 10.79 16.43
N THR A 143 12.64 11.25 17.06
CA THR A 143 11.28 10.69 16.97
C THR A 143 10.22 11.72 16.58
N GLN A 144 10.54 13.01 16.61
CA GLN A 144 9.60 14.09 16.36
C GLN A 144 10.03 14.97 15.21
N ILE A 145 9.06 15.30 14.36
CA ILE A 145 9.25 16.12 13.18
C ILE A 145 8.18 17.21 13.13
N LEU A 146 8.59 18.43 12.81
CA LEU A 146 7.71 19.55 12.53
C LEU A 146 7.56 19.68 11.03
N VAL A 147 6.33 19.71 10.53
CA VAL A 147 6.01 19.85 9.11
C VAL A 147 5.18 21.10 8.92
N LYS A 148 5.58 21.97 7.98
CA LYS A 148 4.90 23.23 7.68
C LYS A 148 4.69 23.37 6.18
N GLY A 149 3.52 23.83 5.74
CA GLY A 149 3.27 24.04 4.32
C GLY A 149 1.82 24.36 4.02
N ILE A 150 1.41 24.13 2.78
CA ILE A 150 0.03 24.32 2.33
C ILE A 150 -0.56 22.96 2.00
N TYR A 151 -1.69 22.64 2.63
CA TYR A 151 -2.45 21.43 2.37
C TYR A 151 -3.88 21.79 2.00
N ARG A 152 -4.29 21.45 0.77
CA ARG A 152 -5.65 21.70 0.25
C ARG A 152 -6.16 23.14 0.41
N SER A 153 -5.27 24.12 0.20
CA SER A 153 -5.50 25.57 0.33
C SER A 153 -5.47 26.13 1.76
N ASP A 154 -5.26 25.28 2.77
CA ASP A 154 -5.06 25.72 4.14
C ASP A 154 -3.58 25.73 4.50
N THR A 155 -3.17 26.70 5.31
CA THR A 155 -1.83 26.70 5.89
C THR A 155 -1.81 25.69 7.03
N LEU A 156 -0.82 24.79 6.98
CA LEU A 156 -0.72 23.66 7.87
C LEU A 156 0.61 23.70 8.61
N THR A 157 0.57 23.60 9.94
CA THR A 157 1.73 23.35 10.79
C THR A 157 1.42 22.19 11.73
N VAL A 158 2.16 21.09 11.58
CA VAL A 158 1.92 19.86 12.35
C VAL A 158 3.21 19.39 13.00
N GLN A 159 3.17 19.19 14.31
CA GLN A 159 4.18 18.42 15.02
C GLN A 159 3.75 16.96 15.04
N LEU A 160 4.61 16.09 14.56
CA LEU A 160 4.35 14.69 14.32
C LEU A 160 5.33 13.84 15.12
N LYS A 161 4.82 12.79 15.77
CA LYS A 161 5.62 11.81 16.51
C LYS A 161 5.63 10.48 15.77
N MET A 162 6.82 9.96 15.55
CA MET A 162 7.08 8.65 14.97
C MET A 162 6.60 7.53 15.90
N LYS A 163 5.85 6.58 15.35
CA LYS A 163 5.50 5.33 16.01
C LYS A 163 6.63 4.33 15.89
N ARG A 164 7.07 3.80 17.03
CA ARG A 164 8.01 2.69 17.11
C ARG A 164 7.25 1.35 17.14
N PRO A 165 7.88 0.23 16.72
CA PRO A 165 7.28 -1.09 16.82
C PRO A 165 6.73 -1.40 18.22
N GLU A 166 7.43 -0.95 19.26
CA GLU A 166 7.05 -1.06 20.68
C GLU A 166 5.70 -0.41 21.01
N ASP A 167 5.32 0.63 20.28
CA ASP A 167 4.09 1.38 20.53
C ASP A 167 2.83 0.64 20.02
N TYR A 168 3.00 -0.42 19.24
CA TYR A 168 1.91 -1.24 18.73
C TYR A 168 1.58 -2.36 19.72
N LEU A 169 0.31 -2.44 20.14
CA LEU A 169 -0.19 -3.47 21.05
C LEU A 169 0.14 -4.90 20.62
N LEU A 170 0.14 -5.16 19.31
CA LEU A 170 0.50 -6.46 18.76
C LEU A 170 1.93 -6.87 19.13
N MET A 171 2.85 -5.91 19.13
CA MET A 171 4.27 -6.15 19.42
C MET A 171 4.56 -6.10 20.92
N SER A 172 3.91 -5.21 21.67
CA SER A 172 4.16 -5.04 23.10
C SER A 172 3.51 -6.09 23.98
N ARG A 173 2.31 -6.58 23.60
CA ARG A 173 1.59 -7.57 24.39
C ARG A 173 2.09 -9.00 24.18
N GLY A 174 2.59 -9.33 22.99
CA GLY A 174 2.89 -10.71 22.60
C GLY A 174 1.65 -11.56 22.29
N PHE A 175 1.85 -12.68 21.60
CA PHE A 175 0.77 -13.58 21.19
C PHE A 175 0.43 -14.58 22.29
N HIS A 176 -0.83 -14.57 22.75
CA HIS A 176 -1.36 -15.47 23.76
C HIS A 176 -2.51 -16.29 23.17
N TRP A 177 -2.35 -17.62 23.10
CA TRP A 177 -3.36 -18.55 22.57
C TRP A 177 -4.66 -18.55 23.39
N VAL A 178 -4.54 -18.41 24.71
CA VAL A 178 -5.65 -18.31 25.66
C VAL A 178 -5.45 -17.04 26.47
N ASN A 179 -6.50 -16.21 26.58
CA ASN A 179 -6.50 -15.01 27.40
C ASN A 179 -7.47 -15.20 28.57
N GLU A 180 -6.99 -15.02 29.79
CA GLU A 180 -7.79 -15.19 31.01
C GLU A 180 -8.87 -14.10 31.13
N TYR A 181 -8.65 -12.92 30.56
CA TYR A 181 -9.61 -11.82 30.49
C TYR A 181 -9.72 -11.24 29.08
N PRO A 182 -10.95 -10.89 28.62
CA PRO A 182 -11.15 -10.29 27.31
C PRO A 182 -10.52 -8.90 27.24
N PHE A 183 -9.75 -8.66 26.18
CA PHE A 183 -9.09 -7.39 25.92
C PHE A 183 -9.97 -6.51 25.02
N ASN A 184 -11.05 -5.97 25.58
CA ASN A 184 -11.85 -4.91 24.95
C ASN A 184 -11.75 -3.68 25.85
N ARG A 185 -11.28 -2.57 25.30
CA ARG A 185 -11.46 -1.22 25.86
C ARG A 185 -12.40 -0.46 24.94
#